data_AF-A0A7X9C076-F1
#
_entry.id   AF-A0A7X9C076-F1
#
_cell.length_a   1.000
_cell.length_b   1.000
_cell.length_c   1.000
_cell.angle_alpha   90.00
_cell.angle_beta   90.00
_cell.angle_gamma   90.00
#
_symmetry.space_group_name_H-M   'P 1'
#
loop_
_entity.id
_entity.type
_entity.pdbx_description
1 polymer ?
#
loop_
_entity_poly.entity_id
_entity_poly.type
_entity_poly.pdbx_seq_one_letter_code
_entity_poly.pdbx_strand_id
1 'polypeptide(L)'
;MLKKFTISLLTIAFLTFGSGAAFGATTDVDPGKVAELKGLYQQMVELKMEMIDKQVEAGILEETKAEKIKEGIKERQKKIEDDLENGKLDFGKKRYKNSSHTPEEEPKDKDE
;
A
#
# COMPACT_ATOMS: atom_id res chain seq x y z
N MET A 1 -7.44 -32.58 5.74
CA MET A 1 -7.25 -32.80 4.29
C MET A 1 -6.37 -31.67 3.77
N LEU A 2 -5.04 -31.85 3.78
CA LEU A 2 -4.04 -30.77 3.63
C LEU A 2 -3.01 -31.09 2.53
N LYS A 3 -3.49 -31.48 1.34
CA LYS A 3 -2.68 -31.81 0.17
C LYS A 3 -3.45 -31.39 -1.06
N LYS A 4 -3.03 -30.31 -1.75
CA LYS A 4 -3.32 -29.91 -3.16
C LYS A 4 -3.18 -28.40 -3.43
N PHE A 5 -2.11 -27.68 -3.04
CA PHE A 5 -1.88 -26.30 -3.57
C PHE A 5 -0.40 -25.91 -3.75
N THR A 6 0.53 -26.86 -3.78
CA THR A 6 1.96 -26.57 -3.65
C THR A 6 2.74 -26.42 -4.97
N ILE A 7 2.13 -26.36 -6.17
CA ILE A 7 2.90 -26.49 -7.44
C ILE A 7 2.52 -25.51 -8.60
N SER A 8 1.46 -24.68 -8.55
CA SER A 8 0.92 -24.11 -9.81
C SER A 8 1.22 -22.64 -10.18
N LEU A 9 1.64 -21.73 -9.31
CA LEU A 9 1.59 -20.28 -9.65
C LEU A 9 2.83 -19.45 -9.31
N LEU A 10 3.80 -20.06 -8.65
CA LEU A 10 5.15 -19.53 -8.54
C LEU A 10 5.95 -20.13 -9.70
N THR A 11 6.22 -19.39 -10.78
CA THR A 11 7.58 -19.18 -11.37
C THR A 11 7.68 -18.86 -12.87
N ILE A 12 6.85 -19.35 -13.80
CA ILE A 12 7.35 -19.44 -15.21
C ILE A 12 6.75 -18.45 -16.24
N ALA A 13 5.61 -17.82 -16.00
CA ALA A 13 4.93 -17.09 -17.08
C ALA A 13 5.34 -15.61 -17.27
N PHE A 14 5.79 -14.88 -16.25
CA PHE A 14 5.96 -13.42 -16.39
C PHE A 14 7.39 -12.88 -16.26
N LEU A 15 8.39 -13.73 -15.98
CA LEU A 15 9.77 -13.27 -15.84
C LEU A 15 10.54 -13.21 -17.18
N THR A 16 9.96 -13.60 -18.32
CA THR A 16 10.72 -13.89 -19.55
C THR A 16 10.19 -13.32 -20.88
N PHE A 17 9.19 -12.44 -20.91
CA PHE A 17 8.78 -11.76 -22.16
C PHE A 17 8.22 -10.37 -21.86
N GLY A 18 8.87 -9.24 -22.14
CA GLY A 18 10.11 -9.07 -22.86
C GLY A 18 10.74 -7.71 -22.53
N SER A 19 12.06 -7.70 -22.67
CA SER A 19 12.89 -6.53 -22.91
C SER A 19 12.39 -5.80 -24.18
N GLY A 20 11.34 -5.00 -24.03
CA GLY A 20 10.85 -4.08 -25.04
C GLY A 20 11.24 -2.66 -24.66
N ALA A 21 12.47 -2.30 -25.02
CA ALA A 21 13.01 -0.96 -25.20
C ALA A 21 12.56 0.18 -24.25
N ALA A 22 13.54 0.80 -23.60
CA ALA A 22 13.42 2.20 -23.20
C ALA A 22 13.10 3.06 -24.44
N PHE A 23 11.85 3.51 -24.59
CA PHE A 23 11.50 4.58 -25.53
C PHE A 23 10.45 5.50 -24.91
N GLY A 24 10.85 6.76 -24.76
CA GLY A 24 9.97 7.91 -24.81
C GLY A 24 9.18 8.18 -23.54
N ALA A 25 9.63 9.17 -22.77
CA ALA A 25 8.71 9.99 -21.99
C ALA A 25 7.77 10.71 -22.98
N THR A 26 6.70 10.05 -23.42
CA THR A 26 5.53 10.75 -23.95
C THR A 26 4.77 11.26 -22.75
N THR A 27 4.59 12.57 -22.67
CA THR A 27 3.84 13.32 -21.67
C THR A 27 2.33 13.06 -21.73
N ASP A 28 1.92 11.84 -22.09
CA ASP A 28 0.55 11.40 -22.21
C ASP A 28 0.37 10.17 -21.31
N VAL A 29 -0.57 10.27 -20.37
CA VAL A 29 -0.94 9.17 -19.49
C VAL A 29 -1.63 8.11 -20.36
N ASP A 30 -0.95 6.99 -20.63
CA ASP A 30 -1.53 5.88 -21.38
C ASP A 30 -2.65 5.20 -20.55
N PRO A 31 -3.92 5.29 -20.98
CA PRO A 31 -5.05 4.72 -20.23
C PRO A 31 -4.95 3.19 -20.09
N GLY A 32 -4.30 2.50 -21.02
CA GLY A 32 -4.04 1.05 -20.91
C GLY A 32 -3.09 0.73 -19.77
N LYS A 33 -2.04 1.54 -19.59
CA LYS A 33 -1.08 1.40 -18.49
C LYS A 33 -1.66 1.78 -17.13
N VAL A 34 -2.58 2.74 -17.08
CA VAL A 34 -3.33 3.08 -15.86
C VAL A 34 -4.26 1.93 -15.45
N ALA A 35 -4.92 1.27 -16.41
CA ALA A 35 -5.76 0.11 -16.13
C ALA A 35 -4.94 -1.09 -15.60
N GLU A 36 -3.77 -1.36 -16.17
CA GLU A 36 -2.82 -2.37 -15.66
C GLU A 36 -2.41 -2.05 -14.21
N LEU A 37 -2.09 -0.78 -13.92
CA LEU A 37 -1.75 -0.29 -12.57
C LEU A 37 -2.89 -0.48 -11.57
N LYS A 38 -4.14 -0.18 -11.97
CA LYS A 38 -5.33 -0.41 -11.14
C LYS A 38 -5.49 -1.89 -10.80
N GLY A 39 -5.33 -2.78 -11.79
CA GLY A 39 -5.40 -4.22 -11.59
C GLY A 39 -4.34 -4.73 -10.60
N LEU A 40 -3.09 -4.31 -10.76
CA LEU A 40 -2.00 -4.66 -9.84
C LEU A 40 -2.26 -4.16 -8.42
N TYR A 41 -2.81 -2.96 -8.27
CA TYR A 41 -3.14 -2.40 -6.96
C TYR A 41 -4.27 -3.19 -6.27
N GLN A 42 -5.31 -3.58 -7.02
CA GLN A 42 -6.39 -4.42 -6.50
C GLN A 42 -5.86 -5.77 -6.00
N GLN A 43 -5.00 -6.44 -6.77
CA GLN A 43 -4.34 -7.68 -6.33
C GLN A 43 -3.53 -7.50 -5.05
N MET A 44 -2.81 -6.39 -4.92
CA MET A 44 -2.06 -6.07 -3.70
C MET A 44 -2.99 -5.89 -2.48
N VAL A 45 -4.14 -5.24 -2.67
CA VAL A 45 -5.12 -5.03 -1.60
C VAL A 45 -5.75 -6.33 -1.15
N GLU A 46 -6.16 -7.18 -2.08
CA GLU A 46 -6.70 -8.52 -1.79
C GLU A 46 -5.69 -9.35 -0.98
N LEU A 47 -4.44 -9.39 -1.43
CA LEU A 47 -3.38 -10.11 -0.71
C LEU A 47 -3.18 -9.56 0.71
N LYS A 48 -3.25 -8.24 0.91
CA LYS A 48 -3.15 -7.63 2.25
C LYS A 48 -4.33 -8.03 3.14
N MET A 49 -5.55 -8.12 2.61
CA MET A 49 -6.70 -8.57 3.39
C MET A 49 -6.53 -10.03 3.83
N GLU A 50 -6.10 -10.91 2.93
CA GLU A 50 -5.85 -12.31 3.25
C GLU A 50 -4.73 -12.47 4.30
N MET A 51 -3.66 -11.66 4.22
CA MET A 51 -2.61 -11.65 5.24
C MET A 51 -3.14 -11.25 6.62
N ILE A 52 -4.07 -10.29 6.69
CA ILE A 52 -4.69 -9.88 7.95
C ILE A 52 -5.55 -11.01 8.51
N ASP A 53 -6.32 -11.69 7.67
CA ASP A 53 -7.09 -12.86 8.08
C ASP A 53 -6.19 -13.96 8.65
N LYS A 54 -5.07 -14.23 8.00
CA LYS A 54 -4.08 -15.19 8.49
C LYS A 54 -3.42 -14.76 9.81
N GLN A 55 -3.24 -13.46 10.04
CA GLN A 55 -2.76 -12.95 11.32
C GLN A 55 -3.77 -13.15 12.45
N VAL A 56 -5.07 -13.03 12.15
CA VAL A 56 -6.15 -13.33 13.10
C VAL A 56 -6.21 -14.82 13.39
N GLU A 57 -6.20 -15.66 12.35
CA GLU A 57 -6.17 -17.13 12.51
C GLU A 57 -4.96 -17.61 13.32
N ALA A 58 -3.80 -16.94 13.17
CA ALA A 58 -2.59 -17.23 13.92
C ALA A 58 -2.60 -16.67 15.36
N GLY A 59 -3.64 -15.92 15.75
CA GLY A 59 -3.75 -15.27 17.06
C GLY A 59 -2.76 -14.11 17.27
N ILE A 60 -2.12 -13.63 16.20
CA ILE A 60 -1.16 -12.51 16.23
C ILE A 60 -1.92 -11.19 16.30
N LEU A 61 -3.09 -11.14 15.66
CA LEU A 61 -3.92 -9.95 15.58
C LEU A 61 -5.33 -10.25 16.09
N GLU A 62 -5.89 -9.30 16.84
CA GLU A 62 -7.26 -9.37 17.33
C GLU A 62 -8.24 -9.03 16.20
N GLU A 63 -9.40 -9.72 16.14
CA GLU A 63 -10.44 -9.51 15.12
C GLU A 63 -10.87 -8.04 15.02
N THR A 64 -11.09 -7.38 16.15
CA THR A 64 -11.50 -5.96 16.21
C THR A 64 -10.46 -5.01 15.60
N LYS A 65 -9.17 -5.36 15.70
CA LYS A 65 -8.07 -4.59 15.10
C LYS A 65 -7.93 -4.92 13.62
N ALA A 66 -8.11 -6.18 13.25
CA ALA A 66 -8.12 -6.63 11.86
C ALA A 66 -9.18 -5.91 11.04
N GLU A 67 -10.40 -5.78 11.57
CA GLU A 67 -11.48 -5.03 10.91
C GLU A 67 -11.11 -3.56 10.67
N LYS A 68 -10.59 -2.86 11.69
CA LYS A 68 -10.13 -1.47 11.55
C LYS A 68 -9.02 -1.33 10.49
N ILE A 69 -8.10 -2.28 10.43
CA ILE A 69 -7.03 -2.25 9.42
C ILE A 69 -7.62 -2.47 8.02
N LYS A 70 -8.54 -3.43 7.86
CA LYS A 70 -9.21 -3.69 6.57
C LYS A 70 -10.02 -2.48 6.11
N GLU A 71 -10.73 -1.79 7.00
CA GLU A 71 -11.43 -0.54 6.69
C GLU A 71 -10.46 0.54 6.18
N GLY A 72 -9.35 0.76 6.89
CA GLY A 72 -8.34 1.72 6.47
C GLY A 72 -7.66 1.34 5.14
N ILE A 73 -7.57 0.05 4.81
CA ILE A 73 -7.11 -0.41 3.49
C ILE A 73 -8.14 -0.05 2.41
N LYS A 74 -9.43 -0.31 2.64
CA LYS A 74 -10.51 0.03 1.70
C LYS A 74 -10.60 1.53 1.43
N GLU A 75 -10.44 2.36 2.46
CA GLU A 75 -10.42 3.82 2.31
C GLU A 75 -9.25 4.28 1.41
N ARG A 76 -8.05 3.75 1.66
CA ARG A 76 -6.88 4.03 0.81
C ARG A 76 -7.06 3.53 -0.62
N GLN A 77 -7.72 2.39 -0.80
CA GLN A 77 -8.01 1.87 -2.13
C GLN A 77 -8.88 2.84 -2.92
N LYS A 78 -9.98 3.34 -2.33
CA LYS A 78 -10.84 4.33 -2.98
C LYS A 78 -10.06 5.58 -3.38
N LYS A 79 -9.24 6.11 -2.46
CA LYS A 79 -8.42 7.29 -2.74
C LYS A 79 -7.47 7.07 -3.92
N ILE A 80 -6.82 5.90 -3.97
CA ILE A 80 -5.90 5.58 -5.06
C ILE A 80 -6.66 5.40 -6.38
N GLU A 81 -7.82 4.76 -6.37
CA GLU A 81 -8.68 4.65 -7.55
C GLU A 81 -9.09 6.05 -8.08
N ASP A 82 -9.50 6.96 -7.18
CA ASP A 82 -9.81 8.35 -7.53
C ASP A 82 -8.57 9.10 -8.06
N ASP A 83 -7.40 8.93 -7.44
CA ASP A 83 -6.16 9.57 -7.89
C ASP A 83 -5.77 9.06 -9.30
N LEU A 84 -5.87 7.75 -9.56
CA LEU A 84 -5.60 7.15 -10.86
C LEU A 84 -6.52 7.72 -11.95
N GLU A 85 -7.80 7.92 -11.65
CA GLU A 85 -8.76 8.53 -12.58
C GLU A 85 -8.38 9.98 -12.92
N ASN A 86 -7.76 10.70 -11.98
CA ASN A 86 -7.23 12.05 -12.18
C ASN A 86 -5.81 12.06 -12.79
N GLY A 87 -5.30 10.91 -13.23
CA GLY A 87 -3.96 10.78 -13.81
C GLY A 87 -2.81 10.98 -12.80
N LYS A 88 -3.10 10.84 -11.50
CA LYS A 88 -2.12 10.96 -10.41
C LYS A 88 -1.99 9.62 -9.70
N LEU A 89 -0.81 9.35 -9.15
CA LEU A 89 -0.58 8.15 -8.34
C LEU A 89 0.15 8.59 -7.07
N ASP A 90 -0.59 8.82 -5.99
CA ASP A 90 -0.02 9.07 -4.68
C ASP A 90 -0.27 7.86 -3.77
N PHE A 91 0.76 7.04 -3.56
CA PHE A 91 0.73 5.94 -2.60
C PHE A 91 0.74 6.41 -1.13
N GLY A 92 0.59 7.71 -0.90
CA GLY A 92 0.60 8.33 0.41
C GLY A 92 2.02 8.44 0.92
N LYS A 93 2.68 9.56 0.65
CA LYS A 93 3.94 9.88 1.34
C LYS A 93 3.66 9.99 2.84
N LYS A 94 4.26 9.12 3.66
CA LYS A 94 4.35 9.38 5.11
C LYS A 94 5.17 10.66 5.29
N ARG A 95 4.50 11.77 5.56
CA ARG A 95 5.16 12.98 6.09
C ARG A 95 5.67 12.60 7.48
N TYR A 96 6.94 12.24 7.56
CA TYR A 96 7.63 12.18 8.85
C TYR A 96 7.59 13.61 9.39
N LYS A 97 6.70 13.88 10.35
CA LYS A 97 6.82 15.08 11.17
C LYS A 97 8.06 14.84 12.01
N ASN A 98 9.17 15.50 11.68
CA ASN A 98 10.24 15.68 12.65
C ASN A 98 9.62 16.47 13.80
N SER A 99 9.27 15.79 14.89
CA SER A 99 8.95 16.45 16.14
C SER A 99 10.25 17.03 16.68
N SER A 100 10.55 18.28 16.33
CA SER A 100 11.51 19.07 17.08
C SER A 100 10.94 19.23 18.50
N HIS A 101 11.47 18.44 19.43
CA HIS A 101 11.26 18.66 20.85
C HIS A 101 12.00 19.95 21.21
N THR A 102 11.29 21.08 21.21
CA THR A 102 11.78 22.31 21.81
C THR A 102 11.72 22.10 23.32
N PRO A 103 12.82 22.14 24.07
CA PRO A 103 12.75 22.09 25.53
C PRO A 103 11.99 23.34 26.00
N GLU A 104 10.97 23.14 26.82
CA GLU A 104 10.30 24.24 27.52
C GLU A 104 11.34 24.94 28.41
N GLU A 105 11.62 26.21 28.12
CA GLU A 105 12.42 27.05 29.02
C GLU A 105 11.62 27.21 30.32
N GLU A 106 12.15 26.67 31.42
CA GLU A 106 11.63 26.91 32.76
C GLU A 106 11.56 28.42 33.04
N PRO A 107 10.46 28.95 33.60
CA PRO A 107 10.39 30.34 33.99
C PRO A 107 11.37 30.57 35.15
N LYS A 108 12.39 31.40 34.93
CA LYS A 108 13.19 31.95 36.02
C LYS A 108 12.29 32.89 36.83
N ASP A 109 11.88 32.41 38.00
CA ASP A 109 11.38 33.24 39.08
C ASP A 109 12.37 34.38 39.32
N LYS A 110 11.88 35.60 39.13
CA LYS A 110 12.56 36.83 39.53
C LYS A 110 12.15 37.10 40.96
N ASP A 111 13.03 36.79 41.91
CA ASP A 111 12.99 37.36 43.24
C ASP A 111 14.38 37.85 43.63
N GLU A 112 14.37 39.02 44.28
CA GLU A 112 15.46 39.88 44.80
C GLU A 112 16.10 40.93 43.86
#